data_AF-A0A100VPW7-F1
#
_entry.id   AF-A0A100VPW7-F1
#
_cell.length_a   1.000
_cell.length_b   1.000
_cell.length_c   1.000
_cell.angle_alpha   90.00
_cell.angle_beta   90.00
_cell.angle_gamma   90.00
#
_symmetry.space_group_name_H-M   'P 1'
#
loop_
_entity.id
_entity.type
_entity.pdbx_description
1 polymer ?
#
loop_
_entity_poly.entity_id
_entity_poly.type
_entity_poly.pdbx_seq_one_letter_code
_entity_poly.pdbx_strand_id
1 'polypeptide(L)' 'MDGTVWSIPITLIVDDTQAASLQIGERVKLVADQDGVTDGLLEVQPIYQVDQGEEARRVFKTDDPEHPGVKNGWSVLQHT' A
#
# COMPACT_ATOMS: atom_id res chain seq x y z
N MET A 1 -14.70 -14.05 3.44
CA MET A 1 -14.58 -13.37 2.13
C MET A 1 -15.90 -13.53 1.41
N ASP A 2 -16.45 -12.42 0.94
CA ASP A 2 -17.77 -12.29 0.30
C ASP A 2 -17.78 -12.72 -1.18
N GLY A 3 -16.64 -13.17 -1.72
CA GLY A 3 -16.56 -13.78 -3.06
C GLY A 3 -16.57 -12.77 -4.21
N THR A 4 -16.58 -11.47 -3.92
CA THR A 4 -16.45 -10.42 -4.91
C THR A 4 -15.10 -10.54 -5.64
N VAL A 5 -15.14 -10.59 -6.97
CA VAL A 5 -13.93 -10.68 -7.80
C VAL A 5 -13.20 -9.34 -7.76
N TRP A 6 -11.95 -9.36 -7.29
CA TRP A 6 -11.10 -8.18 -7.21
C TRP A 6 -9.68 -8.55 -7.63
N SER A 7 -9.24 -8.06 -8.79
CA SER A 7 -8.01 -8.54 -9.44
C SER A 7 -6.73 -7.84 -8.97
N ILE A 8 -6.84 -6.66 -8.36
CA ILE A 8 -5.68 -5.81 -8.00
C ILE A 8 -5.77 -5.45 -6.51
N PRO A 9 -4.80 -5.79 -5.66
CA PRO A 9 -4.82 -5.38 -4.27
C PRO A 9 -4.78 -3.86 -4.15
N ILE A 10 -5.56 -3.31 -3.20
CA ILE A 10 -5.44 -1.90 -2.78
C ILE A 10 -4.89 -1.92 -1.36
N THR A 11 -3.64 -1.50 -1.23
CA THR A 11 -2.90 -1.48 0.04
C THR A 11 -2.28 -0.10 0.23
N LEU A 12 -2.27 0.38 1.47
CA LEU A 12 -1.52 1.58 1.83
C LEU A 12 -0.12 1.15 2.27
N ILE A 13 0.89 1.60 1.52
CA ILE A 13 2.30 1.38 1.89
C ILE A 13 2.72 2.49 2.84
N VAL A 14 3.46 2.11 3.88
CA VAL A 14 4.03 2.99 4.89
C VAL A 14 5.49 2.59 5.12
N ASP A 15 6.33 3.52 5.56
CA ASP A 15 7.70 3.21 5.95
C ASP A 15 7.77 2.45 7.29
N ASP A 16 8.93 1.89 7.61
CA ASP A 16 9.12 1.09 8.84
C ASP A 16 8.90 1.91 10.12
N THR A 17 9.17 3.22 10.10
CA THR A 17 8.94 4.10 11.26
C THR A 17 7.46 4.29 11.50
N GLN A 18 6.70 4.56 10.43
CA GLN A 18 5.24 4.62 10.50
C GLN A 18 4.66 3.28 10.93
N ALA A 19 5.06 2.17 10.30
CA ALA A 19 4.61 0.82 10.66
C ALA A 19 4.85 0.50 12.15
N ALA A 20 6.01 0.88 12.69
CA ALA A 20 6.33 0.67 14.11
C ALA A 20 5.50 1.55 15.07
N SER A 21 5.00 2.69 14.59
CA SER A 21 4.14 3.58 15.38
C SER A 21 2.67 3.16 15.38
N LEU A 22 2.25 2.33 14.42
CA LEU A 22 0.86 1.95 14.22
C LEU A 22 0.45 0.74 15.08
N GLN A 23 -0.82 0.70 15.47
CA GLN A 23 -1.45 -0.35 16.27
C GLN A 23 -2.76 -0.81 15.61
N ILE A 24 -2.93 -2.13 15.52
CA ILE A 24 -4.17 -2.73 15.01
C ILE A 24 -5.36 -2.28 15.85
N GLY A 25 -6.42 -1.83 15.18
CA GLY A 25 -7.65 -1.30 15.79
C GLY A 25 -7.62 0.20 16.08
N GLU A 26 -6.48 0.88 15.91
CA GLU A 26 -6.44 2.33 16.03
C GLU A 26 -7.10 3.01 14.82
N ARG A 27 -7.49 4.28 14.97
CA ARG A 27 -7.95 5.11 13.86
C ARG A 27 -6.96 6.20 13.54
N VAL A 28 -6.46 6.19 12.31
CA VAL A 28 -5.53 7.20 11.79
C VAL A 28 -6.21 8.10 10.77
N LYS A 29 -5.69 9.32 10.64
CA LYS A 29 -6.12 10.27 9.62
C LYS A 29 -5.27 10.08 8.37
N LEU A 30 -5.93 9.98 7.22
CA LEU A 30 -5.28 10.11 5.92
C LEU A 30 -5.23 11.59 5.58
N VAL A 31 -4.02 12.15 5.51
CA VAL A 31 -3.79 13.58 5.29
C VAL A 31 -3.11 13.77 3.94
N ALA A 32 -3.68 14.61 3.08
CA ALA A 32 -3.10 14.94 1.79
C ALA A 32 -1.84 15.79 1.98
N ASP A 33 -0.74 15.38 1.36
CA ASP A 33 0.57 16.06 1.45
C ASP A 33 0.51 17.52 0.96
N GLN A 34 -0.29 17.76 -0.08
CA GLN A 34 -0.41 19.05 -0.77
C GLN A 34 -1.02 20.19 0.07
N ASP A 35 -2.00 19.89 0.94
CA ASP A 35 -2.81 20.92 1.60
C ASP A 35 -3.04 20.68 3.10
N GLY A 36 -2.56 19.55 3.66
CA GLY A 36 -2.77 19.18 5.06
C GLY A 36 -4.23 18.86 5.40
N VAL A 37 -5.09 18.74 4.39
CA VAL A 37 -6.51 18.39 4.54
C VAL A 37 -6.63 16.91 4.87
N THR A 38 -7.51 16.57 5.82
CA THR A 38 -7.84 15.18 6.13
C THR A 38 -8.84 14.66 5.09
N ASP A 39 -8.41 13.70 4.27
CA ASP A 39 -9.23 13.06 3.24
C ASP A 39 -10.08 11.91 3.80
N GLY A 40 -9.67 11.33 4.92
CA GLY A 40 -10.39 10.21 5.52
C GLY A 40 -9.85 9.74 6.85
N LEU A 41 -10.59 8.81 7.45
CA LEU A 41 -10.17 8.03 8.62
C LEU A 41 -10.02 6.57 8.19
N LEU A 42 -8.90 5.97 8.58
CA LEU A 42 -8.61 4.56 8.38
C LEU A 42 -8.54 3.87 9.74
N GLU A 43 -9.29 2.78 9.92
CA GLU A 43 -9.08 1.87 11.03
C GLU A 43 -7.99 0.87 10.64
N VAL A 44 -6.91 0.83 11.41
CA VAL A 44 -5.75 -0.02 11.11
C VAL A 44 -6.13 -1.48 11.29
N GLN A 45 -6.06 -2.24 10.20
CA GLN A 45 -6.29 -3.69 10.20
C GLN A 45 -4.92 -4.42 10.26
N PRO A 46 -4.61 -5.50 9.51
CA PRO A 46 -3.29 -6.11 9.65
C PRO A 46 -2.20 -5.24 9.00
N ILE A 47 -1.10 -5.08 9.71
CA ILE A 47 0.17 -4.56 9.20
C ILE A 47 1.04 -5.76 8.84
N TYR A 48 1.58 -5.82 7.64
CA TYR A 48 2.39 -6.93 7.17
C TYR A 48 3.47 -6.47 6.18
N GLN A 49 4.57 -7.21 6.14
CA GLN A 49 5.64 -7.02 5.16
C GLN A 49 5.27 -7.73 3.86
N VAL A 50 5.53 -7.08 2.72
CA VAL A 50 5.22 -7.61 1.38
C VAL A 50 6.49 -7.80 0.57
N ASP A 51 6.58 -8.94 -0.13
CA ASP A 51 7.56 -9.15 -1.19
C ASP A 51 6.99 -8.59 -2.49
N GLN A 52 7.53 -7.45 -2.91
CA GLN A 52 7.05 -6.73 -4.10
C GLN A 52 7.31 -7.48 -5.41
N GLY A 53 8.38 -8.27 -5.48
CA GLY A 53 8.65 -9.08 -6.66
C GLY A 53 7.60 -10.18 -6.81
N GLU A 54 7.22 -10.79 -5.69
CA GLU A 54 6.16 -11.80 -5.67
C GLU A 54 4.79 -11.21 -5.98
N GLU A 55 4.46 -10.04 -5.43
CA GLU A 55 3.24 -9.32 -5.78
C GLU A 55 3.21 -8.98 -7.27
N ALA A 56 4.28 -8.43 -7.82
CA ALA A 56 4.39 -8.07 -9.23
C ALA A 56 4.16 -9.29 -10.15
N ARG A 57 4.82 -10.41 -9.87
CA ARG A 57 4.61 -11.66 -10.64
C ARG A 57 3.18 -12.18 -10.54
N ARG A 58 2.54 -12.06 -9.38
CA ARG A 58 1.16 -12.55 -9.18
C ARG A 58 0.11 -11.65 -9.84
N VAL A 59 0.27 -10.34 -9.70
CA VAL A 59 -0.67 -9.31 -10.15
C VAL A 59 -0.45 -8.97 -11.63
N PHE A 60 0.79 -8.65 -12.02
CA PHE A 60 1.14 -8.18 -13.37
C PHE A 60 1.70 -9.26 -14.29
N LYS A 61 1.93 -10.48 -13.78
CA LYS A 61 2.54 -11.61 -14.53
C LYS A 61 4.00 -11.36 -14.95
N THR A 62 4.61 -10.33 -14.40
CA THR A 62 6.02 -9.95 -14.63
C THR A 62 6.51 -9.12 -13.45
N ASP A 63 7.81 -9.17 -13.19
CA ASP A 63 8.55 -8.29 -12.28
C ASP A 63 9.50 -7.35 -13.04
N ASP A 64 9.26 -7.14 -14.34
CA ASP A 64 10.04 -6.24 -15.18
C ASP A 64 9.90 -4.76 -14.72
N PRO A 65 11.00 -4.07 -14.33
CA PRO A 65 10.99 -2.65 -13.97
C PRO A 65 10.41 -1.72 -15.03
N GLU A 66 10.44 -2.09 -16.30
CA GLU A 66 9.90 -1.28 -17.40
C GLU A 66 8.38 -1.42 -17.52
N HIS A 67 7.79 -2.47 -16.94
CA HIS A 67 6.35 -2.65 -16.94
C HIS A 67 5.67 -1.53 -16.10
N PRO A 68 4.71 -0.77 -16.65
CA PRO A 68 4.12 0.37 -15.95
C PRO A 68 3.55 0.05 -14.57
N GLY A 69 2.91 -1.12 -14.43
CA GLY A 69 2.36 -1.58 -13.14
C GLY A 69 3.43 -1.88 -12.09
N VAL A 70 4.57 -2.45 -12.52
CA VAL A 70 5.69 -2.79 -11.63
C VAL A 70 6.42 -1.52 -11.22
N LYS A 71 6.73 -0.67 -12.21
CA LYS A 71 7.38 0.62 -12.02
C LYS A 71 6.64 1.51 -11.03
N ASN A 72 5.33 1.63 -11.17
CA ASN A 72 4.53 2.47 -10.29
C ASN A 72 4.48 1.91 -8.87
N GLY A 73 4.34 0.59 -8.69
CA GLY A 73 4.40 -0.05 -7.38
C GLY A 73 5.73 0.21 -6.66
N TRP A 74 6.84 0.20 -7.39
CA TRP A 74 8.17 0.48 -6.83
C TRP A 74 8.44 1.98 -6.60
N SER A 75 7.87 2.85 -7.44
CA SER A 75 8.07 4.31 -7.34
C SER A 75 7.51 4.93 -6.06
N VAL A 76 6.46 4.32 -5.47
CA VAL A 76 5.83 4.80 -4.23
C VAL A 76 6.80 4.71 -3.04
N LEU A 77 7.78 3.80 -3.08
CA LEU A 77 8.76 3.62 -2.00
C LEU A 77 9.95 4.60 -2.02
N GLN A 78 10.23 5.26 -3.15
CA GLN A 78 11.34 6.24 -3.18
C GLN A 78 10.98 7.58 -2.53
N HIS A 79 9.72 7.76 -2.15
CA HIS A 79 9.19 8.98 -1.52
C HIS A 79 8.68 8.73 -0.09
N THR A 80 8.82 7.51 0.43
CA THR A 80 8.61 7.13 1.84
C THR A 80 9.96 6.93 2.51
#